data_AF-A0A7N0UI65-F1
#
_entry.id   AF-A0A7N0UI65-F1
#
_cell.length_a   1.000
_cell.length_b   1.000
_cell.length_c   1.000
_cell.angle_alpha   90.00
_cell.angle_beta   90.00
_cell.angle_gamma   90.00
#
_symmetry.space_group_name_H-M   'P 1'
#
loop_
_entity.id
_entity.type
_entity.pdbx_description
1 polymer ?
#
loop_
_entity_poly.entity_id
_entity_poly.type
_entity_poly.pdbx_seq_one_letter_code
_entity_poly.pdbx_strand_id
1 'polypeptide(L)'
;MSNNNDDDPHQIQSSKNDDSFIYGGLENQTSLVSRMSKGKDSSNIEDQDAMELQLKLKAQEEEIHSLREQIALASIKELQSLKEKCALERRLSELRLAIDERQHERITSSMNELNRRKADVEENVRLTENLKDVEEDRYIFMSSMISILADFDIWPCVYNASSISSSIKVNYSLYSHA
;
A
#
# COMPACT_ATOMS: atom_id res chain seq x y z
N MET A 1 31.99 3.08 17.93
CA MET A 1 32.30 4.39 18.54
C MET A 1 31.38 5.41 17.89
N SER A 2 30.60 6.15 18.69
CA SER A 2 29.99 7.49 18.43
C SER A 2 29.20 7.75 17.13
N ASN A 3 28.07 8.46 17.10
CA ASN A 3 27.13 9.06 18.09
C ASN A 3 25.73 9.00 17.42
N ASN A 4 24.58 8.75 18.08
CA ASN A 4 23.82 9.58 19.04
C ASN A 4 23.37 10.96 18.51
N ASN A 5 22.12 11.33 18.88
CA ASN A 5 21.21 12.42 18.45
C ASN A 5 20.03 11.82 17.65
N ASP A 6 18.89 11.39 18.22
CA ASP A 6 18.11 11.92 19.36
C ASP A 6 17.85 13.42 19.29
N ASP A 7 16.66 13.78 18.79
CA ASP A 7 15.99 15.08 19.01
C ASP A 7 14.47 14.86 18.95
N ASP A 8 13.87 14.61 20.11
CA ASP A 8 12.42 14.66 20.37
C ASP A 8 12.10 15.95 21.14
N PRO A 9 11.09 16.73 20.73
CA PRO A 9 10.45 17.70 21.61
C PRO A 9 8.94 17.45 21.74
N HIS A 10 8.58 16.65 22.73
CA HIS A 10 7.48 16.83 23.68
C HIS A 10 6.29 17.75 23.32
N GLN A 11 5.11 17.12 23.26
CA GLN A 11 3.83 17.54 23.86
C GLN A 11 3.69 18.98 24.42
N ILE A 12 2.98 19.85 23.70
CA ILE A 12 2.13 20.96 24.20
C ILE A 12 0.98 21.10 23.18
N GLN A 13 -0.32 21.12 23.50
CA GLN A 13 -1.07 20.90 24.76
C GLN A 13 -2.50 20.37 24.43
N SER A 14 -3.24 19.84 25.41
CA SER A 14 -4.71 19.67 25.33
C SER A 14 -5.41 20.71 26.21
N SER A 15 -5.99 21.76 25.60
CA SER A 15 -6.84 22.69 26.35
C SER A 15 -8.26 22.16 26.41
N LYS A 16 -8.70 21.81 27.62
CA LYS A 16 -10.13 21.69 27.93
C LYS A 16 -10.75 23.08 27.80
N ASN A 17 -11.83 23.18 27.04
CA ASN A 17 -12.77 24.28 27.17
C ASN A 17 -14.07 23.71 27.75
N ASP A 18 -13.98 23.25 29.00
CA ASP A 18 -15.15 23.27 29.87
C ASP A 18 -15.37 24.76 30.22
N ASP A 19 -16.43 25.36 29.71
CA ASP A 19 -17.16 26.38 30.47
C ASP A 19 -18.58 26.56 29.90
N SER A 20 -19.54 26.02 30.66
CA SER A 20 -20.95 26.28 30.49
C SER A 20 -21.28 27.74 30.82
N PHE A 21 -21.99 28.47 29.96
CA PHE A 21 -22.71 29.67 30.44
C PHE A 21 -24.12 29.83 29.83
N ILE A 22 -25.09 29.31 30.61
CA ILE A 22 -26.40 29.90 30.93
C ILE A 22 -27.33 30.30 29.76
N TYR A 23 -28.35 29.45 29.54
CA TYR A 23 -29.69 29.93 29.21
C TYR A 23 -30.29 30.64 30.44
N GLY A 24 -30.40 31.97 30.37
CA GLY A 24 -31.33 32.77 31.17
C GLY A 24 -32.29 33.46 30.19
N GLY A 25 -33.61 33.25 30.21
CA GLY A 25 -34.41 32.80 31.34
C GLY A 25 -34.80 33.97 32.24
N LEU A 26 -35.32 35.05 31.65
CA LEU A 26 -35.82 36.21 32.38
C LEU A 26 -37.36 36.24 32.33
N GLU A 27 -37.97 35.65 33.35
CA GLU A 27 -39.40 35.81 33.64
C GLU A 27 -39.69 37.24 34.11
N ASN A 28 -40.08 38.12 33.19
CA ASN A 28 -40.58 39.44 33.56
C ASN A 28 -42.07 39.38 33.91
N GLN A 29 -42.36 39.07 35.17
CA GLN A 29 -43.71 39.18 35.75
C GLN A 29 -44.11 40.65 35.89
N THR A 30 -44.72 41.23 34.85
CA THR A 30 -45.30 42.59 34.94
C THR A 30 -46.69 42.54 35.56
N SER A 31 -46.79 42.82 36.85
CA SER A 31 -48.06 42.92 37.58
C SER A 31 -48.92 44.07 37.04
N LEU A 32 -50.04 43.74 36.37
CA LEU A 32 -51.02 44.71 35.88
C LEU A 32 -51.90 45.25 37.03
N VAL A 33 -51.42 46.29 37.71
CA VAL A 33 -52.29 47.11 38.57
C VAL A 33 -53.06 48.12 37.70
N SER A 34 -54.25 47.70 37.26
CA SER A 34 -55.21 48.59 36.61
C SER A 34 -55.64 49.70 37.57
N ARG A 35 -55.48 50.96 37.16
CA ARG A 35 -56.11 52.11 37.82
C ARG A 35 -56.59 53.09 36.76
N MET A 36 -57.90 53.27 36.68
CA MET A 36 -58.52 54.11 35.66
C MET A 36 -58.18 55.59 35.85
N SER A 37 -57.65 56.23 34.80
CA SER A 37 -57.74 57.67 34.58
C SER A 37 -58.29 57.90 33.17
N LYS A 38 -59.37 58.67 33.06
CA LYS A 38 -60.11 58.81 31.81
C LYS A 38 -59.66 60.04 31.03
N GLY A 39 -58.79 59.81 30.04
CA GLY A 39 -58.70 60.61 28.82
C GLY A 39 -57.65 61.72 28.80
N LYS A 40 -56.46 61.39 28.29
CA LYS A 40 -55.80 62.18 27.21
C LYS A 40 -54.70 61.39 26.46
N ASP A 41 -54.97 60.12 26.13
CA ASP A 41 -53.91 59.11 26.04
C ASP A 41 -53.51 58.63 24.63
N SER A 42 -53.99 59.26 23.54
CA SER A 42 -53.61 58.83 22.18
C SER A 42 -52.13 59.08 21.86
N SER A 43 -51.59 60.25 22.24
CA SER A 43 -50.22 60.64 21.91
C SER A 43 -49.13 59.97 22.76
N ASN A 44 -49.50 59.27 23.84
CA ASN A 44 -48.55 58.63 24.77
C ASN A 44 -48.44 57.11 24.52
N ILE A 45 -49.49 56.51 23.92
CA ILE A 45 -49.48 55.11 23.48
C ILE A 45 -48.66 54.98 22.18
N GLU A 46 -48.85 55.91 21.23
CA GLU A 46 -48.09 55.94 19.96
C GLU A 46 -46.56 56.05 20.18
N ASP A 47 -46.13 56.80 21.20
CA ASP A 47 -44.71 56.98 21.55
C ASP A 47 -44.12 55.70 22.21
N GLN A 48 -44.92 54.99 23.02
CA GLN A 48 -44.55 53.71 23.63
C GLN A 48 -44.44 52.58 22.58
N ASP A 49 -45.39 52.51 21.65
CA ASP A 49 -45.36 51.53 20.55
C ASP A 49 -44.17 51.79 19.61
N ALA A 50 -43.84 53.07 19.34
CA ALA A 50 -42.65 53.45 18.59
C ALA A 50 -41.36 53.05 19.31
N MET A 51 -41.29 53.18 20.63
CA MET A 51 -40.15 52.74 21.44
C MET A 51 -39.97 51.21 21.41
N GLU A 52 -41.06 50.44 21.49
CA GLU A 52 -40.99 48.97 21.39
C GLU A 52 -40.53 48.51 19.99
N LEU A 53 -40.97 49.19 18.93
CA LEU A 53 -40.51 48.94 17.56
C LEU A 53 -39.01 49.23 17.39
N GLN A 54 -38.48 50.31 17.99
CA GLN A 54 -37.05 50.61 17.96
C GLN A 54 -36.21 49.54 18.69
N LEU A 55 -36.69 49.00 19.82
CA LEU A 55 -36.01 47.91 20.52
C LEU A 55 -35.98 46.62 19.69
N LYS A 56 -37.09 46.28 19.02
CA LYS A 56 -37.15 45.13 18.09
C LYS A 56 -36.23 45.31 16.89
N LEU A 57 -36.17 46.50 16.30
CA LEU A 57 -35.25 46.83 15.21
C LEU A 57 -33.79 46.62 15.64
N LYS A 58 -33.39 47.14 16.81
CA LYS A 58 -32.02 46.99 17.33
C LYS A 58 -31.65 45.54 17.59
N ALA A 59 -32.56 44.74 18.16
CA ALA A 59 -32.34 43.31 18.37
C ALA A 59 -32.16 42.56 17.04
N GLN A 60 -32.93 42.89 16.01
CA GLN A 60 -32.76 42.33 14.65
C GLN A 60 -31.44 42.76 14.01
N GLU A 61 -30.98 44.00 14.21
CA GLU A 61 -29.70 44.47 13.70
C GLU A 61 -28.51 43.73 14.36
N GLU A 62 -28.58 43.51 15.67
CA GLU A 62 -27.60 42.71 16.44
C GLU A 62 -27.60 41.23 15.99
N GLU A 63 -28.76 40.63 15.77
CA GLU A 63 -28.90 39.27 15.22
C GLU A 63 -28.30 39.17 13.80
N ILE A 64 -28.63 40.10 12.90
CA ILE A 64 -28.07 40.17 11.55
C ILE A 64 -26.55 40.31 11.58
N HIS A 65 -26.01 41.10 12.52
CA HIS A 65 -24.56 41.23 12.69
C HIS A 65 -23.93 39.90 13.13
N SER A 66 -24.48 39.25 14.16
CA SER A 66 -23.98 37.96 14.65
C SER A 66 -24.04 36.86 13.59
N LEU A 67 -25.15 36.76 12.85
CA LEU A 67 -25.30 35.78 11.77
C LEU A 67 -24.27 36.01 10.65
N ARG A 68 -23.97 37.27 10.27
CA ARG A 68 -22.93 37.59 9.28
C ARG A 68 -21.54 37.19 9.77
N GLU A 69 -21.22 37.41 11.04
CA GLU A 69 -19.95 36.96 11.64
C GLU A 69 -19.84 35.44 11.64
N GLN A 70 -20.90 34.73 12.06
CA GLN A 70 -20.94 33.27 12.03
C GLN A 70 -20.77 32.70 10.61
N ILE A 71 -21.40 33.31 9.60
CA ILE A 71 -21.23 32.95 8.18
C ILE A 71 -19.77 33.15 7.75
N ALA A 72 -19.16 34.31 8.05
CA ALA A 72 -17.77 34.59 7.69
C ALA A 72 -16.78 33.57 8.32
N LEU A 73 -16.98 33.25 9.61
CA LEU A 73 -16.18 32.24 10.32
C LEU A 73 -16.39 30.83 9.73
N ALA A 74 -17.61 30.48 9.33
CA ALA A 74 -17.92 29.21 8.68
C ALA A 74 -17.24 29.10 7.31
N SER A 75 -17.31 30.14 6.47
CA SER A 75 -16.66 30.16 5.14
C SER A 75 -15.13 30.06 5.22
N ILE A 76 -14.49 30.64 6.25
CA ILE A 76 -13.05 30.48 6.48
C ILE A 76 -12.71 29.02 6.81
N LYS A 77 -13.48 28.38 7.70
CA LYS A 77 -13.29 26.96 8.06
C LYS A 77 -13.51 26.03 6.86
N GLU A 78 -14.55 26.29 6.06
CA GLU A 78 -14.82 25.54 4.83
C GLU A 78 -13.64 25.63 3.84
N LEU A 79 -13.08 26.82 3.63
CA LEU A 79 -11.93 27.02 2.75
C LEU A 79 -10.67 26.29 3.26
N GLN A 80 -10.45 26.26 4.58
CA GLN A 80 -9.38 25.49 5.20
C GLN A 80 -9.57 23.98 4.97
N SER A 81 -10.76 23.45 5.27
CA SER A 81 -11.09 22.03 5.04
C SER A 81 -11.00 21.63 3.57
N LEU A 82 -11.39 22.50 2.64
CA LEU A 82 -11.26 22.27 1.20
C LEU A 82 -9.79 22.20 0.75
N LYS A 83 -8.94 23.10 1.27
CA LYS A 83 -7.48 23.09 1.01
C LYS A 83 -6.85 21.78 1.49
N GLU A 84 -7.21 21.31 2.69
CA GLU A 84 -6.72 20.05 3.25
C GLU A 84 -7.20 18.86 2.43
N LYS A 85 -8.49 18.81 2.07
CA LYS A 85 -9.05 17.79 1.17
C LYS A 85 -8.26 17.69 -0.13
N CYS A 86 -8.04 18.80 -0.84
CA CYS A 86 -7.28 18.79 -2.11
C CYS A 86 -5.81 18.42 -1.94
N ALA A 87 -5.21 18.63 -0.77
CA ALA A 87 -3.86 18.14 -0.46
C ALA A 87 -3.85 16.62 -0.22
N LEU A 88 -4.86 16.08 0.47
CA LEU A 88 -5.02 14.64 0.71
C LEU A 88 -5.36 13.87 -0.57
N GLU A 89 -6.24 14.40 -1.43
CA GLU A 89 -6.59 13.80 -2.73
C GLU A 89 -5.36 13.66 -3.65
N ARG A 90 -4.48 14.67 -3.66
CA ARG A 90 -3.20 14.60 -4.38
C ARG A 90 -2.30 13.50 -3.80
N ARG A 91 -2.08 13.48 -2.48
CA ARG A 91 -1.26 12.44 -1.82
C ARG A 91 -1.80 11.02 -2.04
N LEU A 92 -3.12 10.86 -2.03
CA LEU A 92 -3.77 9.57 -2.30
C LEU A 92 -3.51 9.13 -3.76
N SER A 93 -3.54 10.06 -4.70
CA SER A 93 -3.24 9.81 -6.12
C SER A 93 -1.77 9.41 -6.31
N GLU A 94 -0.84 10.14 -5.67
CA GLU A 94 0.60 9.84 -5.66
C GLU A 94 0.90 8.45 -5.05
N LEU A 95 0.30 8.14 -3.89
CA LEU A 95 0.44 6.84 -3.23
C LEU A 95 -0.11 5.70 -4.09
N ARG A 96 -1.23 5.92 -4.78
CA ARG A 96 -1.82 4.90 -5.66
C ARG A 96 -0.92 4.60 -6.85
N LEU A 97 -0.40 5.63 -7.52
CA LEU A 97 0.57 5.47 -8.61
C LEU A 97 1.82 4.70 -8.14
N ALA A 98 2.40 5.08 -6.99
CA ALA A 98 3.57 4.42 -6.44
C ALA A 98 3.31 2.95 -6.01
N ILE A 99 2.08 2.59 -5.65
CA ILE A 99 1.67 1.21 -5.39
C ILE A 99 1.60 0.42 -6.70
N ASP A 100 0.96 0.98 -7.73
CA ASP A 100 0.78 0.35 -9.03
C ASP A 100 2.14 0.12 -9.73
N GLU A 101 3.04 1.10 -9.69
CA GLU A 101 4.44 0.99 -10.14
C GLU A 101 5.19 -0.14 -9.41
N ARG A 102 5.19 -0.14 -8.08
CA ARG A 102 5.84 -1.19 -7.27
C ARG A 102 5.21 -2.57 -7.46
N GLN A 103 3.93 -2.67 -7.79
CA GLN A 103 3.31 -3.94 -8.16
C GLN A 103 3.81 -4.40 -9.54
N HIS A 104 3.82 -3.51 -10.53
CA HIS A 104 4.31 -3.80 -11.86
C HIS A 104 5.78 -4.25 -11.86
N GLU A 105 6.68 -3.54 -11.17
CA GLU A 105 8.09 -3.91 -11.03
C GLU A 105 8.28 -5.32 -10.44
N ARG A 106 7.54 -5.65 -9.38
CA ARG A 106 7.60 -6.97 -8.74
C ARG A 106 7.12 -8.09 -9.66
N ILE A 107 6.02 -7.86 -10.38
CA ILE A 107 5.46 -8.83 -11.34
C ILE A 107 6.45 -9.04 -12.49
N THR A 108 6.95 -7.96 -13.10
CA THR A 108 7.90 -8.00 -14.22
C THR A 108 9.23 -8.65 -13.82
N SER A 109 9.76 -8.35 -12.61
CA SER A 109 10.97 -9.00 -12.09
C SER A 109 10.79 -10.51 -11.89
N SER A 110 9.67 -10.92 -11.27
CA SER A 110 9.33 -12.33 -11.07
C SER A 110 9.13 -13.07 -12.41
N MET A 111 8.48 -12.43 -13.39
CA MET A 111 8.28 -12.97 -14.73
C MET A 111 9.62 -13.16 -15.46
N ASN A 112 10.54 -12.19 -15.36
CA ASN A 112 11.86 -12.28 -15.97
C ASN A 112 12.72 -13.40 -15.35
N GLU A 113 12.64 -13.59 -14.04
CA GLU A 113 13.30 -14.71 -13.36
C GLU A 113 12.71 -16.07 -13.76
N LEU A 114 11.38 -16.17 -13.85
CA LEU A 114 10.71 -17.38 -14.32
C LEU A 114 11.10 -17.72 -15.77
N ASN A 115 11.20 -16.72 -16.65
CA ASN A 115 11.63 -16.89 -18.04
C ASN A 115 13.09 -17.35 -18.15
N ARG A 116 14.01 -16.84 -17.31
CA ARG A 116 15.39 -17.36 -17.23
C ARG A 116 15.40 -18.83 -16.83
N ARG A 117 14.76 -19.17 -15.71
CA ARG A 117 14.71 -20.53 -15.19
C ARG A 117 14.02 -21.51 -16.14
N LYS A 118 13.05 -21.04 -16.93
CA LYS A 118 12.44 -21.83 -18.00
C LYS A 118 13.47 -22.18 -19.09
N ALA A 119 14.23 -21.20 -19.57
CA ALA A 119 15.27 -21.45 -20.58
C ALA A 119 16.35 -22.42 -20.07
N ASP A 120 16.77 -22.29 -18.80
CA ASP A 120 17.71 -23.24 -18.18
C ASP A 120 17.16 -24.67 -18.14
N VAL A 121 15.86 -24.85 -17.88
CA VAL A 121 15.20 -26.17 -17.89
C VAL A 121 15.07 -26.72 -19.31
N GLU A 122 14.71 -25.89 -20.29
CA GLU A 122 14.64 -26.28 -21.70
C GLU A 122 16.02 -26.75 -22.23
N GLU A 123 17.10 -26.07 -21.83
CA GLU A 123 18.47 -26.51 -22.14
C GLU A 123 18.83 -27.83 -21.45
N ASN A 124 18.48 -27.99 -20.16
CA ASN A 124 18.74 -29.25 -19.44
C ASN A 124 17.99 -30.44 -20.05
N VAL A 125 16.78 -30.24 -20.59
CA VAL A 125 16.05 -31.29 -21.34
C VAL A 125 16.83 -31.66 -22.60
N ARG A 126 17.24 -30.68 -23.41
CA ARG A 126 18.04 -30.90 -24.63
C ARG A 126 19.37 -31.61 -24.36
N LEU A 127 20.07 -31.23 -23.28
CA LEU A 127 21.30 -31.89 -22.85
C LEU A 127 21.05 -33.34 -22.38
N THR A 128 19.91 -33.59 -21.72
CA THR A 128 19.51 -34.94 -21.29
C THR A 128 19.16 -35.84 -22.48
N GLU A 129 18.54 -35.29 -23.53
CA GLU A 129 18.27 -36.00 -24.78
C GLU A 129 19.59 -36.35 -25.48
N ASN A 130 20.46 -35.37 -25.74
CA ASN A 130 21.79 -35.61 -26.32
C ASN A 130 22.62 -36.65 -25.54
N LEU A 131 22.51 -36.66 -24.19
CA LEU A 131 23.21 -37.64 -23.35
C LEU A 131 22.67 -39.06 -23.54
N LYS A 132 21.35 -39.24 -23.73
CA LYS A 132 20.76 -40.56 -24.02
C LYS A 132 21.25 -41.09 -25.36
N ASP A 133 21.27 -40.26 -26.39
CA ASP A 133 21.71 -40.67 -27.73
C ASP A 133 23.17 -41.15 -27.70
N VAL A 134 24.06 -40.40 -27.04
CA VAL A 134 25.47 -40.79 -26.85
C VAL A 134 25.63 -42.05 -25.99
N GLU A 135 24.78 -42.25 -24.98
CA GLU A 135 24.79 -43.43 -24.12
C GLU A 135 24.28 -44.68 -24.84
N GLU A 136 23.30 -44.54 -25.74
CA GLU A 136 22.82 -45.60 -26.63
C GLU A 136 23.90 -46.01 -27.65
N ASP A 137 24.54 -45.05 -28.33
CA ASP A 137 25.69 -45.29 -29.21
C ASP A 137 26.82 -46.03 -28.46
N ARG A 138 27.14 -45.59 -27.24
CA ARG A 138 28.14 -46.24 -26.37
C ARG A 138 27.74 -47.68 -26.03
N TYR A 139 26.47 -47.93 -25.74
CA TYR A 139 25.95 -49.27 -25.43
C TYR A 139 26.00 -50.20 -26.64
N ILE A 140 25.60 -49.71 -27.83
CA ILE A 140 25.67 -50.46 -29.10
C ILE A 140 27.13 -50.81 -29.43
N PHE A 141 28.04 -49.84 -29.34
CA PHE A 141 29.47 -50.07 -29.58
C PHE A 141 30.08 -51.11 -28.62
N MET A 142 29.80 -50.98 -27.31
CA MET A 142 30.36 -51.89 -26.33
C MET A 142 29.75 -53.29 -26.38
N SER A 143 28.45 -53.43 -26.63
CA SER A 143 27.81 -54.75 -26.79
C SER A 143 28.34 -55.50 -28.02
N SER A 144 28.55 -54.79 -29.14
CA SER A 144 29.25 -55.31 -30.32
C SER A 144 30.67 -55.78 -30.00
N MET A 145 31.45 -54.97 -29.29
CA MET A 145 32.82 -55.33 -28.89
C MET A 145 32.87 -56.56 -27.96
N ILE A 146 31.93 -56.68 -27.02
CA ILE A 146 31.82 -57.87 -26.16
C ILE A 146 31.43 -59.11 -26.96
N SER A 147 30.53 -58.99 -27.94
CA SER A 147 30.20 -60.10 -28.85
C SER A 147 31.44 -60.60 -29.58
N ILE A 148 32.27 -59.69 -30.11
CA ILE A 148 33.53 -60.05 -30.79
C ILE A 148 34.50 -60.72 -29.81
N LEU A 149 34.62 -60.24 -28.57
CA LEU A 149 35.52 -60.85 -27.58
C LEU A 149 35.08 -62.25 -27.13
N ALA A 150 33.77 -62.51 -27.11
CA ALA A 150 33.23 -63.84 -26.84
C ALA A 150 33.66 -64.87 -27.91
N ASP A 151 33.81 -64.46 -29.17
CA ASP A 151 34.33 -65.32 -30.26
C ASP A 151 35.82 -65.74 -30.05
N PHE A 152 36.53 -65.06 -29.14
CA PHE A 152 37.92 -65.37 -28.74
C PHE A 152 38.04 -65.91 -27.31
N ASP A 153 36.93 -66.29 -26.66
CA ASP A 153 36.86 -66.69 -25.24
C ASP A 153 37.38 -65.62 -24.23
N ILE A 154 37.46 -64.35 -24.64
CA ILE A 154 37.94 -63.24 -23.78
C ILE A 154 36.76 -62.64 -23.01
N TRP A 155 36.75 -62.82 -21.69
CA TRP A 155 35.70 -62.29 -20.80
C TRP A 155 36.23 -61.19 -19.86
N PRO A 156 35.94 -59.90 -20.13
CA PRO A 156 36.24 -58.80 -19.21
C PRO A 156 35.44 -58.92 -17.90
N CYS A 157 36.09 -58.75 -16.75
CA CYS A 157 35.41 -58.78 -15.44
C CYS A 157 34.37 -57.68 -15.24
N VAL A 158 34.46 -56.57 -15.99
CA VAL A 158 33.47 -55.48 -15.99
C VAL A 158 33.27 -55.01 -17.42
N TYR A 159 32.01 -54.85 -17.83
CA TYR A 159 31.63 -54.33 -19.14
C TYR A 159 31.70 -52.80 -19.17
N ASN A 160 32.91 -52.25 -19.01
CA ASN A 160 33.21 -50.83 -19.23
C ASN A 160 34.42 -50.69 -20.18
N ALA A 161 34.50 -49.58 -20.92
CA ALA A 161 35.50 -49.39 -21.98
C ALA A 161 36.96 -49.57 -21.51
N SER A 162 37.28 -49.16 -20.27
CA SER A 162 38.63 -49.30 -19.69
C SER A 162 38.98 -50.77 -19.43
N SER A 163 38.06 -51.53 -18.82
CA SER A 163 38.22 -52.96 -18.55
C SER A 163 38.28 -53.77 -19.83
N ILE A 164 37.44 -53.47 -20.83
CA ILE A 164 37.45 -54.12 -22.15
C ILE A 164 38.79 -53.86 -22.86
N SER A 165 39.24 -52.61 -22.95
CA SER A 165 40.53 -52.25 -23.56
C SER A 165 41.72 -52.91 -22.84
N SER A 166 41.66 -53.02 -21.51
CA SER A 166 42.70 -53.66 -20.70
C SER A 166 42.74 -55.18 -20.93
N SER A 167 41.59 -55.86 -20.97
CA SER A 167 41.49 -57.28 -21.29
C SER A 167 42.06 -57.60 -22.68
N ILE A 168 41.79 -56.76 -23.67
CA ILE A 168 42.39 -56.87 -25.01
C ILE A 168 43.92 -56.75 -24.92
N LYS A 169 44.44 -55.67 -24.30
CA LYS A 169 45.88 -55.42 -24.20
C LYS A 169 46.65 -56.56 -23.52
N VAL A 170 46.12 -57.10 -22.41
CA VAL A 170 46.76 -58.19 -21.68
C VAL A 170 46.85 -59.45 -22.56
N ASN A 171 45.76 -59.85 -23.21
CA ASN A 171 45.77 -61.00 -24.11
C ASN A 171 46.72 -60.80 -25.31
N TYR A 172 46.71 -59.64 -25.96
CA TYR A 172 47.67 -59.33 -27.02
C TYR A 172 49.14 -59.39 -26.54
N SER A 173 49.44 -58.92 -25.33
CA SER A 173 50.80 -58.99 -24.78
C SER A 173 51.26 -60.43 -24.46
N LEU A 174 50.33 -61.30 -24.07
CA LEU A 174 50.60 -62.73 -23.85
C LEU A 174 50.91 -63.46 -25.17
N TYR A 175 50.11 -63.22 -26.22
CA TYR A 175 50.33 -63.82 -27.54
C TYR A 175 51.50 -63.20 -28.32
N SER A 176 51.96 -61.99 -27.98
CA SER A 176 53.09 -61.32 -28.64
C SER A 176 54.47 -61.67 -28.05
N HIS A 177 54.52 -62.48 -26.98
CA HIS A 177 55.75 -62.86 -26.28
C HIS A 177 55.90 -64.40 -26.12
N ALA A 178 55.15 -65.16 -26.92
CA ALA A 178 55.26 -66.61 -27.11
C ALA A 178 55.68 -66.93 -28.56
#